data_AF-A0A0H3DNL7-F1
#
_entry.id   AF-A0A0H3DNL7-F1
#
_cell.length_a   1.000
_cell.length_b   1.000
_cell.length_c   1.000
_cell.angle_alpha   90.00
_cell.angle_beta   90.00
_cell.angle_gamma   90.00
#
_symmetry.space_group_name_H-M   'P 1'
#
loop_
_entity.id
_entity.type
_entity.pdbx_description
1 polymer ?
#
loop_
_entity_poly.entity_id
_entity_poly.type
_entity_poly.pdbx_seq_one_letter_code
_entity_poly.pdbx_strand_id
1 'polypeptide(L)'
;MKEKISEKEYKALIRKTGKEHFDGEKEEYGDGTVGVWTYELRKYKLKPPVKVKYVTQEQFQEYKDSNNQRLIKIENKVDKLVEIVQIHGEQIKAQGETLQLILQTLQKMSDRLDKMEKRIDKLESK
;
A
#
# COMPACT_ATOMS: atom_id res chain seq x y z
N MET A 1 27.42 1.21 3.39
CA MET A 1 28.08 2.20 2.53
C MET A 1 29.59 2.06 2.74
N LYS A 2 30.37 2.11 1.66
CA LYS A 2 31.83 2.21 1.74
C LYS A 2 32.21 3.68 1.80
N GLU A 3 33.16 4.02 2.64
CA GLU A 3 33.72 5.35 2.75
C GLU A 3 35.19 5.31 2.39
N LYS A 4 35.64 6.35 1.68
CA LYS A 4 37.05 6.52 1.34
C LYS A 4 37.83 6.99 2.58
N ILE A 5 38.90 6.28 2.89
CA ILE A 5 39.91 6.67 3.88
C ILE A 5 41.30 6.68 3.21
N SER A 6 42.28 7.38 3.77
CA SER A 6 43.64 7.31 3.24
C SER A 6 44.26 5.94 3.45
N GLU A 7 45.21 5.55 2.59
CA GLU A 7 45.93 4.29 2.76
C GLU A 7 46.70 4.20 4.09
N LYS A 8 47.13 5.35 4.62
CA LYS A 8 47.75 5.44 5.96
C LYS A 8 46.77 5.06 7.07
N GLU A 9 45.54 5.57 7.02
CA GLU A 9 44.48 5.24 7.97
C GLU A 9 44.07 3.76 7.85
N TYR A 10 44.02 3.23 6.63
CA TYR A 10 43.77 1.81 6.40
C TYR A 10 44.87 0.92 7.01
N LYS A 11 46.15 1.24 6.81
CA LYS A 11 47.26 0.49 7.41
C LYS A 11 47.24 0.56 8.94
N ALA A 12 46.89 1.71 9.51
CA ALA A 12 46.71 1.86 10.94
C ALA A 12 45.54 1.01 11.47
N LEU A 13 44.44 0.93 10.73
CA LEU A 13 43.31 0.05 11.02
C LEU A 13 43.76 -1.41 11.04
N ILE A 14 44.33 -1.92 9.93
CA ILE A 14 44.77 -3.31 9.82
C ILE A 14 45.80 -3.70 10.89
N ARG A 15 46.71 -2.78 11.26
CA ARG A 15 47.68 -3.00 12.35
C ARG A 15 47.01 -3.16 13.72
N LYS A 16 45.87 -2.47 13.94
CA LYS A 16 45.11 -2.51 15.19
C LYS A 16 44.14 -3.70 15.24
N THR A 17 43.58 -4.09 14.10
CA THR A 17 42.61 -5.20 14.01
C THR A 17 43.30 -6.56 13.91
N GLY A 18 44.48 -6.61 13.29
CA GLY A 18 45.02 -7.85 12.73
C GLY A 18 44.38 -8.13 11.38
N LYS A 19 45.18 -8.53 10.39
CA LYS A 19 44.71 -8.81 9.03
C LYS A 19 43.72 -9.98 8.98
N GLU A 20 43.84 -10.92 9.91
CA GLU A 20 42.98 -12.10 10.04
C GLU A 20 41.61 -11.81 10.68
N HIS A 21 41.45 -10.64 11.32
CA HIS A 21 40.20 -10.24 11.99
C HIS A 21 39.51 -9.04 11.33
N PHE A 22 39.95 -8.70 10.12
CA PHE A 22 39.34 -7.66 9.30
C PHE A 22 38.48 -8.29 8.22
N ASP A 23 37.17 -8.29 8.44
CA ASP A 23 36.17 -8.90 7.54
C ASP A 23 35.75 -7.96 6.40
N GLY A 24 36.34 -6.76 6.33
CA GLY A 24 35.99 -5.74 5.36
C GLY A 24 36.62 -5.96 3.99
N GLU A 25 35.83 -5.82 2.93
CA GLU A 25 36.37 -5.73 1.56
C GLU A 25 37.20 -4.44 1.37
N LYS A 26 38.43 -4.58 0.88
CA LYS A 26 39.30 -3.47 0.47
C LYS A 26 39.00 -3.11 -0.98
N GLU A 27 38.74 -1.82 -1.24
CA GLU A 27 38.59 -1.29 -2.61
C GLU A 27 39.64 -0.20 -2.83
N GLU A 28 40.50 -0.36 -3.84
CA GLU A 28 41.57 0.61 -4.14
C GLU A 28 41.14 1.56 -5.27
N TYR A 29 41.29 2.87 -5.05
CA TYR A 29 40.82 3.89 -6.00
C TYR A 29 41.93 4.51 -6.85
N GLY A 30 43.19 4.09 -6.71
CA GLY A 30 44.33 4.60 -7.49
C GLY A 30 44.77 6.04 -7.13
N ASP A 31 44.03 6.74 -6.30
CA ASP A 31 44.28 8.10 -5.79
C ASP A 31 44.96 8.11 -4.41
N GLY A 32 45.45 6.96 -3.95
CA GLY A 32 45.99 6.77 -2.60
C GLY A 32 44.93 6.61 -1.50
N THR A 33 43.66 6.48 -1.87
CA THR A 33 42.55 6.17 -0.95
C THR A 33 42.06 4.74 -1.08
N VAL A 34 41.49 4.24 0.01
CA VAL A 34 40.93 2.90 0.15
C VAL A 34 39.49 3.01 0.63
N GLY A 35 38.59 2.30 -0.04
CA GLY A 35 37.20 2.13 0.38
C GLY A 35 37.08 1.09 1.48
N VAL A 36 36.49 1.48 2.61
CA VAL A 36 36.20 0.59 3.75
C VAL A 36 34.76 0.77 4.18
N TRP A 37 34.09 -0.31 4.55
CA TRP A 37 32.73 -0.23 5.08
C TRP A 37 32.65 0.63 6.35
N THR A 38 31.69 1.56 6.40
CA THR A 38 31.51 2.49 7.53
C THR A 38 31.31 1.78 8.88
N TYR A 39 30.71 0.59 8.88
CA TYR A 39 30.50 -0.17 10.12
C TYR A 39 31.84 -0.65 10.72
N GLU A 40 32.82 -1.03 9.89
CA GLU A 40 34.17 -1.40 10.33
C GLU A 40 34.88 -0.19 10.93
N LEU A 41 34.82 0.97 10.25
CA LEU A 41 35.42 2.20 10.77
C LEU A 41 34.87 2.59 12.15
N ARG A 42 33.58 2.35 12.40
CA ARG A 42 32.95 2.59 13.70
C ARG A 42 33.33 1.54 14.75
N LYS A 43 33.40 0.25 14.38
CA LYS A 43 33.83 -0.86 15.28
C LYS A 43 35.18 -0.55 15.94
N TYR A 44 36.10 0.04 15.20
CA TYR A 44 37.45 0.36 15.67
C TYR A 44 37.66 1.81 16.16
N LYS A 45 36.56 2.56 16.36
CA LYS A 45 36.53 3.95 16.84
C LYS A 45 37.26 4.95 15.93
N LEU A 46 37.40 4.66 14.63
CA LEU A 46 37.92 5.60 13.64
C LEU A 46 36.86 6.61 13.19
N LYS A 47 35.58 6.32 13.46
CA LYS A 47 34.46 7.24 13.30
C LYS A 47 33.59 7.25 14.54
N PRO A 48 32.88 8.37 14.80
CA PRO A 48 31.94 8.44 15.91
C PRO A 48 30.84 7.39 15.75
N PRO A 49 30.35 6.79 16.85
CA PRO A 49 29.21 5.90 16.81
C PRO A 49 27.98 6.64 16.28
N VAL A 50 27.08 5.91 15.61
CA VAL A 50 25.79 6.49 15.22
C VAL A 50 25.00 6.79 16.49
N LYS A 51 24.53 8.02 16.62
CA LYS A 51 23.51 8.35 17.61
C LYS A 51 22.21 7.68 17.18
N VAL A 52 21.91 6.53 17.77
CA VAL A 52 20.66 5.81 17.58
C VAL A 52 19.79 5.96 18.82
N LYS A 53 18.49 6.11 18.61
CA LYS A 53 17.48 6.08 19.67
C LYS A 53 16.89 4.68 19.68
N TYR A 54 16.94 4.02 20.82
CA TYR A 54 16.28 2.74 21.03
C TYR A 54 14.96 2.96 21.74
N VAL A 55 13.99 2.10 21.47
CA VAL A 55 12.77 1.98 22.27
C VAL A 55 12.95 0.91 23.31
N THR A 56 12.29 1.06 24.45
CA THR A 56 12.23 -0.02 25.44
C THR A 56 11.33 -1.14 24.93
N GLN A 57 11.50 -2.33 25.51
CA GLN A 57 10.62 -3.45 25.21
C GLN A 57 9.16 -3.14 25.55
N GLU A 58 8.91 -2.42 26.64
CA GLU A 58 7.58 -1.94 27.04
C GLU A 58 6.98 -1.00 25.99
N GLN A 59 7.73 0.02 25.53
CA GLN A 59 7.28 0.94 24.48
C GLN A 59 6.95 0.21 23.17
N PHE A 60 7.74 -0.80 22.81
CA PHE A 60 7.45 -1.63 21.64
C PHE A 60 6.17 -2.46 21.82
N GLN A 61 5.96 -3.03 23.02
CA GLN A 61 4.78 -3.83 23.31
C GLN A 61 3.51 -2.97 23.32
N GLU A 62 3.54 -1.78 23.95
CA GLU A 62 2.45 -0.81 23.91
C GLU A 62 2.08 -0.40 22.48
N TYR A 63 3.10 -0.12 21.65
CA TYR A 63 2.89 0.19 20.24
C TYR A 63 2.24 -0.98 19.48
N LYS A 64 2.73 -2.20 19.71
CA LYS A 64 2.19 -3.42 19.10
C LYS A 64 0.73 -3.65 19.48
N ASP A 65 0.39 -3.50 20.76
CA ASP A 65 -0.97 -3.71 21.26
C ASP A 65 -1.93 -2.62 20.76
N SER A 66 -1.49 -1.36 20.73
CA SER A 66 -2.26 -0.26 20.13
C SER A 66 -2.55 -0.52 18.65
N ASN A 67 -1.55 -0.98 17.89
CA ASN A 67 -1.73 -1.32 16.49
C ASN A 67 -2.68 -2.50 16.29
N ASN A 68 -2.58 -3.55 17.11
CA ASN A 68 -3.50 -4.69 17.05
C ASN A 68 -4.95 -4.25 17.32
N GLN A 69 -5.18 -3.38 18.32
CA GLN A 69 -6.51 -2.83 18.57
C GLN A 69 -7.03 -1.99 17.40
N ARG A 70 -6.17 -1.22 16.74
CA ARG A 70 -6.55 -0.46 15.53
C ARG A 70 -6.89 -1.39 14.39
N LEU A 71 -6.14 -2.48 14.19
CA LEU A 71 -6.39 -3.48 13.15
C LEU A 71 -7.74 -4.16 13.35
N ILE A 72 -8.03 -4.62 14.58
CA ILE A 72 -9.34 -5.21 14.94
C ILE A 72 -10.49 -4.24 14.66
N LYS A 73 -10.31 -2.95 14.96
CA LYS A 73 -11.33 -1.92 14.66
C LYS A 73 -11.53 -1.71 13.15
N ILE A 74 -10.47 -1.87 12.35
CA ILE A 74 -10.53 -1.77 10.89
C ILE A 74 -11.25 -2.99 10.32
N GLU A 75 -10.87 -4.21 10.72
CA GLU A 75 -11.49 -5.46 10.27
C GLU A 75 -13.01 -5.45 10.53
N ASN A 76 -13.42 -5.11 11.75
CA ASN A 76 -14.85 -4.98 12.10
C ASN A 76 -15.60 -3.93 11.25
N LYS A 77 -14.93 -2.86 10.82
CA LYS A 77 -15.54 -1.85 9.94
C LYS A 77 -15.62 -2.36 8.49
N VAL A 78 -14.61 -3.11 8.04
CA VAL A 78 -14.60 -3.73 6.71
C VAL A 78 -15.71 -4.76 6.60
N ASP A 79 -15.90 -5.62 7.59
CA ASP A 79 -17.00 -6.61 7.59
C ASP A 79 -18.37 -5.95 7.47
N LYS A 80 -18.61 -4.87 8.23
CA LYS A 80 -19.85 -4.09 8.12
C LYS A 80 -20.02 -3.44 6.74
N LEU A 81 -18.94 -2.96 6.14
CA LEU A 81 -18.99 -2.40 4.78
C LEU A 81 -19.31 -3.48 3.74
N VAL A 82 -18.77 -4.69 3.89
CA VAL A 82 -19.09 -5.82 3.01
C VAL A 82 -20.58 -6.15 3.08
N GLU A 83 -21.15 -6.22 4.29
CA GLU A 83 -22.59 -6.45 4.48
C GLU A 83 -23.44 -5.34 3.82
N ILE A 84 -23.10 -4.07 4.03
CA ILE A 84 -23.80 -2.94 3.41
C ILE A 84 -23.74 -3.01 1.88
N VAL A 85 -22.58 -3.34 1.32
CA VAL A 85 -22.39 -3.46 -0.13
C VAL A 85 -23.25 -4.59 -0.70
N GLN A 86 -23.34 -5.73 0.00
CA GLN A 86 -24.21 -6.84 -0.40
C GLN A 86 -25.69 -6.42 -0.41
N ILE A 87 -26.16 -5.79 0.67
CA ILE A 87 -27.54 -5.29 0.78
C ILE A 87 -27.85 -4.29 -0.34
N HIS A 88 -26.96 -3.33 -0.59
CA HIS A 88 -27.15 -2.38 -1.69
C HIS A 88 -27.16 -3.08 -3.06
N GLY A 89 -26.33 -4.10 -3.27
CA GLY A 89 -26.32 -4.90 -4.48
C GLY A 89 -27.67 -5.59 -4.75
N GLU A 90 -28.27 -6.17 -3.71
CA GLU A 90 -29.60 -6.79 -3.79
C GLU A 90 -30.70 -5.76 -4.09
N GLN A 91 -30.67 -4.60 -3.42
CA GLN A 91 -31.61 -3.51 -3.66
C GLN A 91 -31.54 -2.99 -5.10
N ILE A 92 -30.33 -2.78 -5.64
CA ILE A 92 -30.12 -2.33 -7.02
C ILE A 92 -30.68 -3.37 -8.00
N LYS A 93 -30.47 -4.66 -7.75
CA LYS A 93 -31.02 -5.73 -8.59
C LYS A 93 -32.55 -5.71 -8.61
N ALA A 94 -33.19 -5.62 -7.44
CA ALA A 94 -34.65 -5.54 -7.34
C ALA A 94 -35.23 -4.29 -8.02
N GLN A 95 -34.56 -3.14 -7.88
CA GLN A 95 -34.92 -1.91 -8.61
C GLN A 95 -34.77 -2.09 -10.12
N GLY A 96 -33.71 -2.75 -10.59
CA GLY A 96 -33.50 -3.06 -12.00
C GLY A 96 -34.62 -3.93 -12.59
N GLU A 97 -35.04 -4.97 -11.88
CA GLU A 97 -36.17 -5.83 -12.29
C GLU A 97 -37.49 -5.04 -12.34
N THR A 98 -37.73 -4.17 -11.35
CA THR A 98 -38.91 -3.30 -11.33
C THR A 98 -38.91 -2.34 -12.52
N LEU A 99 -37.78 -1.72 -12.84
CA LEU A 99 -37.65 -0.82 -14.00
C LEU A 99 -37.91 -1.56 -15.32
N GLN A 100 -37.44 -2.80 -15.47
CA GLN A 100 -37.74 -3.60 -16.66
C GLN A 100 -39.23 -3.85 -16.84
N LEU A 101 -39.96 -4.16 -15.76
CA LEU A 101 -41.42 -4.35 -15.79
C LEU A 101 -42.16 -3.05 -16.17
N ILE A 102 -41.71 -1.91 -15.63
CA ILE A 102 -42.26 -0.60 -15.97
C ILE A 102 -42.06 -0.33 -17.47
N LEU A 103 -40.84 -0.53 -18.00
CA LEU A 103 -40.55 -0.33 -19.42
C LEU A 103 -41.40 -1.22 -20.33
N GLN A 104 -41.57 -2.50 -19.99
CA GLN A 104 -42.44 -3.40 -20.73
C GLN A 104 -43.91 -2.94 -20.72
N THR A 105 -44.37 -2.42 -19.58
CA THR A 105 -45.73 -1.90 -19.43
C THR A 105 -45.93 -0.64 -20.27
N LEU A 106 -44.98 0.30 -20.24
CA LEU A 106 -45.01 1.52 -21.04
C LEU A 106 -44.97 1.20 -22.54
N GLN A 107 -44.16 0.22 -22.97
CA GLN A 107 -44.15 -0.22 -24.37
C GLN A 107 -45.54 -0.72 -24.82
N LYS A 108 -46.18 -1.57 -24.01
CA LYS A 108 -47.54 -2.07 -24.31
C LYS A 108 -48.57 -0.93 -24.34
N MET A 109 -48.42 0.09 -23.51
CA MET A 109 -49.29 1.27 -23.53
C MET A 109 -49.07 2.07 -24.82
N SER A 110 -47.83 2.31 -25.22
CA SER A 110 -47.49 2.96 -26.49
C SER A 110 -48.13 2.24 -27.68
N ASP A 111 -47.94 0.92 -27.78
CA ASP A 111 -48.50 0.10 -28.86
C ASP A 111 -50.04 0.17 -28.92
N ARG A 112 -50.69 0.35 -27.76
CA ARG A 112 -52.15 0.50 -27.67
C ARG A 112 -52.60 1.90 -28.12
N LEU A 113 -51.85 2.94 -27.76
CA LEU A 113 -52.11 4.31 -28.19
C LEU A 113 -51.98 4.43 -29.72
N ASP A 114 -50.91 3.88 -30.31
CA ASP A 114 -50.72 3.87 -31.77
C ASP A 114 -51.89 3.19 -32.52
N LYS A 115 -52.44 2.12 -31.93
CA LYS A 115 -53.62 1.43 -32.48
C LYS A 115 -54.90 2.25 -32.34
N MET A 116 -55.04 3.03 -31.27
CA MET A 116 -56.18 3.92 -31.07
C MET A 116 -56.12 5.09 -32.05
N GLU A 117 -54.96 5.71 -32.21
CA GLU A 117 -54.73 6.80 -33.16
C GLU A 117 -55.13 6.38 -34.59
N LYS A 118 -54.62 5.23 -35.07
CA LYS A 118 -55.02 4.66 -36.38
C LYS A 118 -56.52 4.38 -36.52
N ARG A 119 -57.24 4.13 -35.41
CA ARG A 119 -58.70 3.92 -35.45
C ARG A 119 -59.44 5.25 -35.52
N ILE A 120 -58.95 6.27 -34.83
CA ILE A 120 -59.48 7.63 -34.87
C ILE A 120 -59.33 8.20 -36.29
N ASP A 121 -58.14 8.09 -36.90
CA ASP A 121 -57.91 8.54 -38.28
C ASP A 121 -58.93 7.97 -39.27
N LYS A 122 -59.25 6.67 -39.13
CA LYS A 122 -60.24 6.00 -39.98
C LYS A 122 -61.66 6.49 -39.76
N LEU A 123 -62.01 6.90 -38.55
CA LEU A 123 -63.33 7.43 -38.23
C LEU A 123 -63.47 8.87 -38.73
N GLU A 124 -62.41 9.68 -38.65
CA GLU A 124 -62.41 11.07 -39.15
C GLU A 124 -62.36 11.16 -40.68
N SER A 125 -61.83 10.15 -41.35
CA SER A 125 -61.81 10.07 -42.82
C SER A 125 -63.15 9.70 -43.49
N LYS A 126 -64.22 9.47 -42.71
CA LYS A 126 -65.57 9.12 -43.18
C LYS A 126 -66.53 10.29 -43.04
#